data_AF-A0A3B3QU14-F1
#
_entry.id   AF-A0A3B3QU14-F1
#
_cell.length_a   1.000
_cell.length_b   1.000
_cell.length_c   1.000
_cell.angle_alpha   90.00
_cell.angle_beta   90.00
_cell.angle_gamma   90.00
#
_symmetry.space_group_name_H-M   'P 1'
#
loop_
_entity.id
_entity.type
_entity.pdbx_description
1 polymer ?
#
loop_
_entity_poly.entity_id
_entity_poly.type
_entity_poly.pdbx_seq_one_letter_code
_entity_poly.pdbx_strand_id
1 'polypeptide(L)'
;MNLISRYAQYAHHLCNRLRVHVCRSYALPTKTTEILVTKDHSTKMVVDAVLKTHFRVIQIKGLSATICPVFFEVLLKNQPEGVDLLVKEHTEADFRARFKSRPEMEELLAKLNG
;
A
#
# COMPACT_ATOMS: atom_id res chain seq x y z
N MET A 1 13.77 2.69 6.97
CA MET A 1 12.29 2.74 7.05
C MET A 1 11.76 4.17 7.29
N ASN A 2 12.34 5.20 6.65
CA ASN A 2 11.99 6.60 6.95
C ASN A 2 11.26 7.33 5.82
N LEU A 3 11.53 6.97 4.56
CA LEU A 3 11.03 7.71 3.40
C LEU A 3 9.50 7.61 3.26
N ILE A 4 8.97 6.38 3.18
CA ILE A 4 7.52 6.17 2.98
C ILE A 4 6.69 6.74 4.14
N SER A 5 7.19 6.66 5.38
CA SER A 5 6.52 7.22 6.56
C SER A 5 6.50 8.74 6.52
N ARG A 6 7.61 9.38 6.11
CA ARG A 6 7.67 10.84 5.93
C ARG A 6 6.80 11.32 4.79
N TYR A 7 6.79 10.60 3.67
CA TYR A 7 5.95 10.95 2.52
C TYR A 7 4.46 10.80 2.86
N ALA A 8 4.07 9.76 3.59
CA ALA A 8 2.71 9.61 4.10
C ALA A 8 2.34 10.76 5.08
N GLN A 9 3.26 11.18 5.93
CA GLN A 9 3.04 12.32 6.82
C GLN A 9 2.89 13.63 6.04
N TYR A 10 3.71 13.86 5.02
CA TYR A 10 3.59 14.99 4.10
C TYR A 10 2.21 15.02 3.42
N ALA A 11 1.79 13.90 2.83
CA ALA A 11 0.50 13.79 2.16
C ALA A 11 -0.66 14.01 3.14
N HIS A 12 -0.57 13.50 4.37
CA HIS A 12 -1.56 13.76 5.42
C HIS A 12 -1.66 15.25 5.76
N HIS A 13 -0.52 15.94 5.93
CA HIS A 13 -0.50 17.38 6.21
C HIS A 13 -1.03 18.20 5.04
N LEU A 14 -0.75 17.78 3.80
CA LEU A 14 -1.32 18.41 2.60
C LEU A 14 -2.85 18.30 2.60
N CYS A 15 -3.41 17.14 2.92
CA CYS A 15 -4.85 16.97 3.07
C CYS A 15 -5.43 17.95 4.10
N ASN A 16 -4.80 18.06 5.27
CA ASN A 16 -5.25 18.97 6.33
C ASN A 16 -5.21 20.43 5.88
N ARG A 17 -4.15 20.84 5.17
CA ARG A 17 -4.00 22.20 4.65
C ARG A 17 -5.05 22.55 3.60
N LEU A 18 -5.44 21.58 2.78
CA LEU A 18 -6.46 21.74 1.74
C LEU A 18 -7.88 21.43 2.24
N ARG A 19 -8.05 21.22 3.55
CA ARG A 19 -9.33 20.86 4.20
C ARG A 19 -9.98 19.60 3.61
N VAL A 20 -9.16 18.65 3.14
CA VAL A 20 -9.60 17.32 2.70
C VAL A 20 -9.72 16.42 3.91
N HIS A 21 -10.89 15.79 4.08
CA HIS A 21 -11.17 14.97 5.25
C HIS A 21 -10.43 13.63 5.20
N VAL A 22 -9.41 13.46 6.06
CA VAL A 22 -8.68 12.20 6.24
C VAL A 22 -9.43 11.30 7.21
N CYS A 23 -9.93 10.16 6.73
CA CYS A 23 -10.67 9.20 7.55
C CYS A 23 -9.75 8.27 8.33
N ARG A 24 -8.70 7.78 7.68
CA ARG A 24 -7.74 6.83 8.28
C ARG A 24 -6.36 7.04 7.69
N SER A 25 -5.34 6.86 8.52
CA SER A 25 -3.94 6.76 8.09
C SER A 25 -3.32 5.57 8.79
N TYR A 26 -2.82 4.60 8.02
CA TYR A 26 -2.35 3.33 8.58
C TYR A 26 -1.26 2.67 7.71
N ALA A 27 -0.59 1.68 8.30
CA ALA A 27 0.37 0.82 7.64
C ALA A 27 -0.28 -0.49 7.20
N LEU A 28 0.12 -1.00 6.03
CA LEU A 28 -0.18 -2.40 5.67
C LEU A 28 0.98 -3.32 6.08
N PRO A 29 0.73 -4.63 6.19
CA PRO A 29 1.77 -5.63 6.41
C PRO A 29 2.88 -5.50 5.36
N THR A 30 4.13 -5.62 5.82
CA THR A 30 5.30 -5.55 4.94
C THR A 30 5.36 -6.81 4.10
N LYS A 31 5.55 -6.65 2.78
CA LYS A 31 5.77 -7.78 1.88
C LYS A 31 7.27 -8.03 1.78
N THR A 32 7.69 -9.26 2.03
CA THR A 32 9.08 -9.68 1.88
C THR A 32 9.19 -10.49 0.60
N THR A 33 10.07 -10.06 -0.30
CA THR A 33 10.32 -10.71 -1.59
C THR A 33 11.78 -11.16 -1.62
N GLU A 34 11.99 -12.45 -1.80
CA GLU A 34 13.32 -13.02 -1.96
C GLU A 34 13.70 -13.02 -3.45
N ILE A 35 14.86 -12.46 -3.76
CA ILE A 35 15.41 -12.45 -5.12
C ILE A 35 16.38 -13.62 -5.22
N LEU A 36 16.06 -14.53 -6.14
CA LEU A 36 16.88 -15.69 -6.45
C LEU A 36 17.61 -15.47 -7.77
N VAL A 37 18.92 -15.70 -7.76
CA VAL A 37 19.78 -15.56 -8.92
C VAL A 37 20.44 -16.91 -9.22
N THR A 38 20.53 -17.25 -10.50
CA THR A 38 21.23 -18.44 -10.97
C THR A 38 22.73 -18.22 -10.85
N LYS A 39 23.44 -19.15 -10.22
CA LYS A 39 24.91 -19.07 -10.13
C LYS A 39 25.56 -19.37 -11.48
N ASP A 40 26.57 -18.60 -11.87
CA ASP A 40 27.31 -18.79 -13.13
C ASP A 40 27.77 -20.25 -13.30
N HIS A 41 27.51 -20.80 -14.49
CA HIS A 41 27.80 -22.19 -14.87
C HIS A 41 27.12 -23.28 -14.02
N SER A 42 26.02 -22.96 -13.32
CA SER A 42 25.23 -23.93 -12.55
C SER A 42 23.73 -23.69 -12.71
N THR A 43 22.91 -24.75 -12.57
CA THR A 43 21.44 -24.63 -12.47
C THR A 43 20.95 -24.31 -11.05
N LYS A 44 21.87 -24.12 -10.09
CA LYS A 44 21.52 -23.84 -8.69
C LYS A 44 21.13 -22.37 -8.52
N MET A 45 19.93 -22.15 -7.98
CA MET A 45 19.43 -20.84 -7.56
C MET A 45 19.99 -20.50 -6.17
N VAL A 46 20.48 -19.28 -6.01
CA VAL A 46 20.98 -18.74 -4.73
C VAL A 46 20.21 -17.47 -4.39
N VAL A 47 19.90 -17.27 -3.11
CA VAL A 47 19.31 -16.01 -2.63
C VAL A 47 20.36 -14.92 -2.74
N ASP A 48 20.09 -13.93 -3.58
CA ASP A 48 20.94 -12.75 -3.78
C ASP A 48 20.55 -11.64 -2.80
N ALA A 49 19.25 -11.37 -2.67
CA ALA A 49 18.74 -10.32 -1.80
C ALA A 49 17.35 -10.63 -1.24
N VAL A 50 17.03 -9.99 -0.11
CA VAL A 50 15.70 -10.03 0.50
C VAL A 50 15.16 -8.60 0.58
N LEU A 51 14.18 -8.29 -0.27
CA LEU A 51 13.55 -6.98 -0.32
C LEU A 51 12.34 -6.92 0.62
N LYS A 52 12.26 -5.86 1.43
CA LYS A 52 11.13 -5.58 2.32
C LYS A 52 10.38 -4.36 1.83
N THR A 53 9.20 -4.57 1.25
CA THR A 53 8.35 -3.51 0.72
C THR A 53 7.34 -3.07 1.76
N HIS A 54 7.45 -1.81 2.18
CA HIS A 54 6.55 -1.20 3.15
C HIS A 54 5.50 -0.34 2.46
N PHE A 55 4.27 -0.40 2.95
CA PHE A 55 3.16 0.37 2.41
C PHE A 55 2.55 1.27 3.49
N ARG A 56 2.11 2.46 3.07
CA ARG A 56 1.35 3.41 3.88
C ARG A 56 0.11 3.80 3.10
N VAL A 57 -1.02 3.85 3.79
CA VAL A 57 -2.32 4.16 3.20
C VAL A 57 -2.92 5.37 3.91
N ILE A 58 -3.36 6.34 3.13
CA ILE A 58 -4.13 7.49 3.59
C ILE A 58 -5.49 7.41 2.91
N GLN A 59 -6.53 7.21 3.71
CA GLN A 59 -7.90 7.15 3.24
C GLN A 59 -8.55 8.50 3.43
N ILE A 60 -8.97 9.13 2.35
CA ILE A 60 -9.68 10.42 2.33
C ILE A 60 -11.15 10.22 1.94
N LYS A 61 -12.01 11.18 2.33
CA LYS A 61 -13.41 11.25 1.89
C LYS A 61 -13.74 12.67 1.45
N GLY A 62 -14.71 12.78 0.53
CA GLY A 62 -15.27 14.07 0.12
C GLY A 62 -14.27 14.97 -0.61
N LEU A 63 -13.38 14.40 -1.42
CA LEU A 63 -12.50 15.21 -2.26
C LEU A 63 -13.33 15.90 -3.35
N SER A 64 -13.35 17.23 -3.35
CA SER A 64 -14.06 18.00 -4.39
C SER A 64 -13.40 17.80 -5.75
N ALA A 65 -14.21 17.66 -6.80
CA ALA A 65 -13.73 17.54 -8.18
C ALA A 65 -12.88 18.75 -8.62
N THR A 66 -13.13 19.93 -8.06
CA THR A 66 -12.38 21.15 -8.40
C THR A 66 -10.96 21.17 -7.84
N ILE A 67 -10.74 20.62 -6.65
CA ILE A 67 -9.42 20.60 -6.00
C ILE A 67 -8.63 19.32 -6.30
N CYS A 68 -9.33 18.27 -6.75
CA CYS A 68 -8.77 16.96 -7.04
C CYS A 68 -7.54 17.00 -7.98
N PRO A 69 -7.56 17.71 -9.14
CA PRO A 69 -6.41 17.78 -10.03
C PRO A 69 -5.20 18.42 -9.37
N VAL A 70 -5.39 19.56 -8.70
CA VAL A 70 -4.33 20.31 -8.02
C VAL A 70 -3.72 19.48 -6.90
N PHE A 71 -4.55 18.76 -6.14
CA PHE A 71 -4.10 17.89 -5.06
C PHE A 71 -3.16 16.79 -5.57
N PHE A 72 -3.56 16.07 -6.62
CA PHE A 72 -2.75 14.99 -7.17
C PHE A 72 -1.51 15.50 -7.89
N GLU A 73 -1.59 16.64 -8.57
CA GLU A 73 -0.43 17.28 -9.20
C GLU A 73 0.65 17.62 -8.17
N VAL A 74 0.26 18.20 -7.02
CA VAL A 74 1.20 18.52 -5.94
C VAL A 74 1.81 17.26 -5.35
N LEU A 75 1.02 16.19 -5.13
CA LEU A 75 1.56 14.92 -4.66
C LEU A 75 2.60 14.34 -5.63
N LEU A 76 2.25 14.22 -6.92
CA LEU A 76 3.14 13.64 -7.92
C LEU A 76 4.44 14.45 -8.09
N LYS A 77 4.35 15.79 -8.08
CA LYS A 77 5.54 16.66 -8.17
C LYS A 77 6.47 16.55 -6.96
N ASN A 78 5.96 16.15 -5.80
CA ASN A 78 6.73 16.01 -4.57
C ASN A 78 7.00 14.54 -4.21
N GLN A 79 6.73 13.61 -5.13
CA GLN A 79 6.97 12.19 -4.92
C GLN A 79 8.48 11.91 -4.92
N PRO A 80 9.03 11.34 -3.83
CA PRO A 80 10.44 11.01 -3.76
C PRO A 80 10.76 9.77 -4.59
N GLU A 81 12.02 9.65 -5.00
CA GLU A 81 12.51 8.46 -5.71
C GLU A 81 12.34 7.18 -4.90
N GLY A 82 11.99 6.08 -5.57
CA GLY A 82 11.79 4.77 -4.95
C GLY A 82 10.51 4.66 -4.10
N VAL A 83 9.59 5.61 -4.19
CA VAL A 83 8.24 5.51 -3.65
C VAL A 83 7.25 5.42 -4.79
N ASP A 84 6.36 4.43 -4.75
CA ASP A 84 5.24 4.32 -5.68
C ASP A 84 3.96 4.88 -5.05
N LEU A 85 3.24 5.71 -5.79
CA LEU A 85 1.94 6.26 -5.41
C LEU A 85 0.82 5.57 -6.20
N LEU A 86 -0.11 4.92 -5.50
CA LEU A 86 -1.32 4.34 -6.08
C LEU A 86 -2.56 5.04 -5.52
N VAL A 87 -3.37 5.60 -6.40
CA VAL A 87 -4.67 6.19 -6.07
C VAL A 87 -5.75 5.26 -6.60
N LYS A 88 -6.66 4.85 -5.72
CA LYS A 88 -7.80 3.99 -6.06
C LYS A 88 -8.98 4.22 -5.12
N GLU A 89 -10.16 3.86 -5.58
CA GLU A 89 -11.34 3.82 -4.72
C GLU A 89 -11.20 2.73 -3.65
N HIS A 90 -11.73 3.00 -2.46
CA HIS A 90 -11.64 2.07 -1.35
C HIS A 90 -12.74 0.99 -1.47
N THR A 91 -12.32 -0.27 -1.57
CA THR A 91 -13.24 -1.41 -1.66
C THR A 91 -13.29 -2.21 -0.35
N GLU A 92 -14.30 -3.07 -0.20
CA GLU A 92 -14.36 -3.99 0.95
C GLU A 92 -13.17 -4.96 0.97
N ALA A 93 -12.66 -5.36 -0.20
CA ALA A 93 -11.45 -6.17 -0.30
C ALA A 93 -10.24 -5.48 0.35
N ASP A 94 -10.07 -4.17 0.14
CA ASP A 94 -8.99 -3.39 0.77
C ASP A 94 -9.15 -3.30 2.29
N PHE A 95 -10.40 -3.24 2.76
CA PHE A 95 -10.69 -3.27 4.18
C PHE A 95 -10.29 -4.63 4.78
N ARG A 96 -10.70 -5.74 4.14
CA ARG A 96 -10.48 -7.12 4.58
C ARG A 96 -9.00 -7.52 4.53
N ALA A 97 -8.24 -7.02 3.55
CA ALA A 97 -6.81 -7.31 3.37
C ALA A 97 -5.92 -6.91 4.57
N ARG A 98 -6.46 -6.13 5.52
CA ARG A 98 -5.77 -5.72 6.76
C ARG A 98 -5.91 -6.74 7.89
N PHE A 99 -6.83 -7.68 7.76
CA PHE A 99 -7.11 -8.68 8.77
C PHE A 99 -6.44 -10.00 8.40
N LYS A 100 -6.23 -10.84 9.41
CA LYS A 100 -5.76 -12.22 9.19
C LYS A 100 -6.85 -13.01 8.47
N SER A 101 -6.42 -13.93 7.60
CA SER A 101 -7.32 -14.94 7.04
C SER A 101 -7.93 -15.78 8.15
N ARG A 102 -9.16 -16.28 7.92
CA ARG A 102 -9.89 -17.15 8.84
C ARG A 102 -10.13 -18.49 8.16
N PRO A 103 -9.13 -19.39 8.15
CA PRO A 103 -9.20 -20.64 7.39
C PRO A 103 -10.39 -21.51 7.84
N GLU A 104 -10.69 -21.55 9.14
CA GLU A 104 -11.84 -22.30 9.67
C GLU A 104 -13.18 -21.86 9.07
N MET A 105 -13.37 -20.55 8.86
CA MET A 105 -14.59 -20.02 8.24
C MET A 105 -14.66 -20.34 6.75
N GLU A 106 -13.52 -20.30 6.06
CA GLU A 106 -13.42 -20.67 4.64
C GLU A 106 -13.71 -22.15 4.44
N GLU A 107 -13.20 -23.02 5.31
CA GLU A 107 -13.50 -24.45 5.32
C GLU A 107 -14.98 -24.75 5.60
N LEU A 108 -15.60 -24.04 6.54
CA LEU A 108 -17.03 -24.19 6.82
C LEU A 108 -17.90 -23.75 5.64
N LEU A 109 -17.54 -22.66 4.96
CA LEU A 109 -18.23 -22.21 3.75
C LEU A 109 -18.05 -23.21 2.60
N ALA A 110 -16.87 -23.78 2.44
CA ALA A 110 -16.62 -24.82 1.44
C ALA A 110 -17.48 -26.07 1.69
N LYS A 111 -17.68 -26.46 2.94
CA LYS A 111 -18.53 -27.61 3.33
C LYS A 111 -20.03 -27.34 3.16
N LEU A 112 -20.48 -26.09 3.21
CA LEU A 112 -21.89 -25.72 2.99
C LEU A 112 -22.25 -25.62 1.51
N ASN A 113 -21.27 -25.35 0.65
CA ASN A 113 -21.44 -25.17 -0.78
C ASN A 113 -21.14 -26.44 -1.61
N GLY A 114 -20.82 -27.56 -0.95
CA GLY A 114 -20.63 -28.88 -1.56
C GLY A 114 -21.78 -29.81 -1.20
#